data_AF-A0A7C2RHV3-F1
#
_entry.id   AF-A0A7C2RHV3-F1
#
_cell.length_a   1.000
_cell.length_b   1.000
_cell.length_c   1.000
_cell.angle_alpha   90.00
_cell.angle_beta   90.00
_cell.angle_gamma   90.00
#
_symmetry.space_group_name_H-M   'P 1'
#
loop_
_entity.id
_entity.type
_entity.pdbx_description
1 polymer ?
#
loop_
_entity_poly.entity_id
_entity_poly.type
_entity_poly.pdbx_seq_one_letter_code
_entity_poly.pdbx_strand_id
1 'polypeptide(L)'
;MNPVNLMVKTGMILAILLVTTSCAVNPVTGKKQLMFMSEQQEVQLGAEYDPQVVSTFGEYQHDQLLGFIQARADEMGKVSHRPNLKY
;
A
#
# COMPACT_ATOMS: atom_id res chain seq x y z
N MET A 1 -3.93 -44.24 10.73
CA MET A 1 -3.97 -42.78 10.92
C MET A 1 -5.11 -42.22 10.08
N ASN A 2 -6.08 -41.52 10.67
CA ASN A 2 -7.26 -41.06 9.92
C ASN A 2 -6.84 -40.02 8.86
N PRO A 3 -7.17 -40.22 7.58
CA PRO A 3 -6.75 -39.32 6.49
C PRO A 3 -7.26 -37.89 6.69
N VAL A 4 -8.43 -37.74 7.32
CA VAL A 4 -9.02 -36.44 7.72
C VAL A 4 -8.10 -35.66 8.66
N ASN A 5 -7.43 -36.34 9.59
CA ASN A 5 -6.56 -35.72 10.58
C ASN A 5 -5.22 -35.29 9.96
N LEU A 6 -4.77 -35.99 8.91
CA LEU A 6 -3.61 -35.57 8.11
C LEU A 6 -3.93 -34.33 7.28
N MET A 7 -5.12 -34.27 6.66
CA MET A 7 -5.55 -33.15 5.83
C MET A 7 -5.73 -31.85 6.64
N VAL A 8 -6.31 -31.94 7.84
CA VAL A 8 -6.45 -30.80 8.77
C VAL A 8 -5.08 -30.28 9.23
N LYS A 9 -4.15 -31.19 9.57
CA LYS A 9 -2.78 -30.80 9.96
C LYS A 9 -2.04 -30.10 8.84
N THR A 10 -2.12 -30.61 7.61
CA THR A 10 -1.51 -29.97 6.44
C THR A 10 -2.13 -28.59 6.16
N GLY A 11 -3.45 -28.45 6.26
CA GLY A 11 -4.14 -27.16 6.09
C GLY A 11 -3.73 -26.12 7.15
N MET A 12 -3.60 -26.53 8.41
CA MET A 12 -3.17 -25.65 9.49
C MET A 12 -1.71 -25.18 9.32
N ILE A 13 -0.81 -26.09 8.91
CA ILE A 13 0.59 -25.74 8.62
C ILE A 13 0.67 -24.74 7.46
N LEU A 14 -0.12 -24.95 6.40
CA LEU A 14 -0.17 -24.03 5.25
C LEU A 14 -0.68 -22.64 5.64
N ALA A 15 -1.71 -22.57 6.48
CA ALA A 15 -2.23 -21.29 6.99
C ALA A 15 -1.19 -20.54 7.83
N ILE A 16 -0.44 -21.24 8.69
CA ILE A 16 0.63 -20.62 9.49
C ILE A 16 1.76 -20.10 8.60
N LEU A 17 2.15 -20.85 7.56
CA LEU A 17 3.17 -20.41 6.59
C LEU A 17 2.75 -19.16 5.81
N LEU A 18 1.46 -19.00 5.53
CA LEU A 18 0.94 -17.82 4.82
C LEU A 18 0.91 -16.55 5.69
N VAL A 19 0.82 -16.66 7.01
CA VAL A 19 0.77 -15.49 7.91
C VAL A 19 2.16 -14.91 8.19
N THR A 20 3.22 -15.72 8.13
CA THR A 20 4.58 -15.27 8.43
C THR A 20 5.21 -14.41 7.33
N THR A 21 4.67 -14.46 6.10
CA THR A 21 5.16 -13.65 4.97
C THR A 21 4.69 -12.19 5.00
N SER A 22 3.69 -11.86 5.82
CA SER A 22 3.13 -10.50 5.93
C SER A 22 3.87 -9.57 6.89
N CYS A 23 4.98 -10.02 7.48
CA CYS A 23 5.83 -9.20 8.34
C CYS A 23 6.85 -8.42 7.49
N ALA A 24 6.59 -7.14 7.24
CA ALA A 24 7.51 -6.25 6.54
C ALA A 24 8.12 -5.21 7.49
N VAL A 25 9.27 -4.63 7.11
CA VAL A 25 9.84 -3.49 7.83
C VAL A 25 9.05 -2.25 7.45
N ASN A 26 8.44 -1.59 8.43
CA ASN A 26 7.81 -0.30 8.22
C ASN A 26 8.91 0.74 7.92
N PRO A 27 8.89 1.40 6.75
CA PRO A 27 9.96 2.30 6.34
C PRO A 27 10.03 3.57 7.19
N VAL A 28 8.95 3.95 7.87
CA VAL A 28 8.87 5.14 8.73
C VAL A 28 9.46 4.88 10.11
N THR A 29 9.20 3.70 10.69
CA THR A 29 9.64 3.38 12.06
C THR A 29 10.87 2.46 12.12
N GLY A 30 11.22 1.79 11.02
CA GLY A 30 12.27 0.78 10.94
C GLY A 30 11.93 -0.55 11.65
N LYS A 31 10.72 -0.71 12.20
CA LYS A 31 10.32 -1.90 12.94
C LYS A 31 9.61 -2.90 12.02
N LYS A 32 9.77 -4.20 12.31
CA LYS A 32 8.96 -5.25 11.67
C LYS A 32 7.53 -5.15 12.18
N GLN A 33 6.59 -5.03 11.26
CA GLN A 33 5.17 -4.92 11.55
C GLN A 33 4.38 -5.76 10.54
N LEU A 34 3.18 -6.18 10.96
CA LEU A 34 2.24 -6.83 10.08
C LEU A 34 1.70 -5.81 9.07
N MET A 35 1.90 -6.08 7.78
CA MET A 35 1.34 -5.28 6.70
C MET A 35 0.14 -6.00 6.10
N PHE A 36 -0.99 -5.30 6.04
CA PHE A 36 -2.25 -5.86 5.51
C PHE A 36 -2.40 -5.72 4.00
N MET A 37 -1.59 -4.88 3.37
CA MET A 37 -1.59 -4.64 1.92
C MET A 37 -0.17 -4.54 1.40
N SER A 38 0.04 -4.99 0.17
CA SER A 38 1.27 -4.72 -0.56
C SER A 38 1.31 -3.27 -1.05
N GLU A 39 2.51 -2.80 -1.38
CA GLU A 39 2.69 -1.47 -1.96
C GLU A 39 1.90 -1.30 -3.26
N GLN A 40 1.89 -2.31 -4.12
CA GLN A 40 1.15 -2.28 -5.38
C GLN A 40 -0.36 -2.24 -5.16
N GLN A 41 -0.86 -2.95 -4.15
CA GLN A 41 -2.28 -2.89 -3.77
C GLN A 41 -2.65 -1.48 -3.29
N GLU A 42 -1.80 -0.84 -2.48
CA GLU A 42 -2.02 0.53 -2.02
C GLU A 42 -2.07 1.53 -3.20
N VAL A 43 -1.15 1.40 -4.17
CA VAL A 43 -1.11 2.26 -5.37
C VAL A 43 -2.36 2.07 -6.23
N GLN A 44 -2.76 0.81 -6.47
CA GLN A 44 -3.95 0.49 -7.24
C GLN A 44 -5.21 1.05 -6.56
N LEU A 45 -5.30 0.88 -5.24
CA LEU A 45 -6.40 1.40 -4.44
C LEU A 45 -6.48 2.94 -4.53
N GLY A 46 -5.34 3.63 -4.47
CA GLY A 46 -5.28 5.08 -4.67
C GLY A 46 -5.84 5.52 -6.03
N ALA A 47 -5.47 4.82 -7.11
CA ALA A 47 -5.99 5.10 -8.45
C ALA A 47 -7.49 4.85 -8.58
N GLU A 48 -8.03 3.85 -7.86
CA GLU A 48 -9.47 3.57 -7.83
C GLU A 48 -10.27 4.62 -7.04
N TYR A 49 -9.67 5.18 -5.97
CA TYR A 49 -10.30 6.21 -5.15
C TYR A 49 -10.23 7.61 -5.76
N ASP A 50 -9.21 7.93 -6.55
CA ASP A 50 -9.03 9.24 -7.19
C ASP A 50 -10.32 9.82 -7.84
N PRO A 51 -11.03 9.10 -8.73
CA PRO A 51 -12.26 9.63 -9.32
C PRO A 51 -13.38 9.88 -8.29
N GLN A 52 -13.41 9.11 -7.21
CA GLN A 52 -14.41 9.25 -6.14
C GLN A 52 -14.13 10.51 -5.31
N VAL A 53 -12.85 10.76 -5.00
CA VAL A 53 -12.38 11.98 -4.34
C VAL A 53 -12.69 13.20 -5.21
N VAL A 54 -12.34 13.18 -6.50
CA VAL A 54 -12.65 14.26 -7.44
C VAL A 54 -14.16 14.49 -7.55
N SER A 55 -14.97 13.43 -7.58
CA SER A 55 -16.43 13.58 -7.63
C SER A 55 -17.02 14.20 -6.35
N THR A 56 -16.38 13.97 -5.19
CA THR A 56 -16.87 14.44 -3.89
C THR A 56 -16.43 15.88 -3.62
N PHE A 57 -15.18 16.22 -3.93
CA PHE A 57 -14.58 17.50 -3.57
C PHE A 57 -14.43 18.47 -4.75
N GLY A 58 -14.53 17.97 -5.98
CA GLY A 58 -14.20 18.70 -7.19
C GLY A 58 -12.70 18.86 -7.40
N GLU A 59 -12.34 19.48 -8.51
CA GLU A 59 -10.97 19.84 -8.84
C GLU A 59 -10.86 21.36 -8.97
N TYR A 60 -9.76 21.93 -8.47
CA TYR A 60 -9.44 23.33 -8.69
C TYR A 60 -8.84 23.51 -10.08
N GLN A 61 -9.64 24.01 -11.03
CA GLN A 61 -9.19 24.29 -12.39
C GLN A 61 -8.30 25.55 -12.45
N HIS A 62 -7.06 25.43 -11.97
CA HIS A 62 -6.09 26.53 -11.94
C HIS A 62 -4.66 26.05 -12.17
N ASP A 63 -4.24 26.01 -13.43
CA ASP A 63 -2.97 25.40 -13.87
C ASP A 63 -1.72 25.96 -13.17
N GLN A 64 -1.64 27.27 -12.93
CA GLN A 64 -0.48 27.85 -12.24
C GLN A 64 -0.37 27.37 -10.78
N LEU A 65 -1.52 27.21 -10.10
CA LEU A 65 -1.55 26.71 -8.73
C LEU A 65 -1.21 25.22 -8.72
N LEU A 66 -1.80 24.45 -9.63
CA LEU A 66 -1.50 23.04 -9.79
C LEU A 66 -0.01 22.81 -10.06
N GLY A 67 0.58 23.56 -11.00
CA GLY A 67 2.01 23.47 -11.31
C GLY A 67 2.90 23.85 -10.12
N PHE A 68 2.53 24.87 -9.34
CA PHE A 68 3.23 25.22 -8.12
C PHE A 68 3.17 24.07 -7.09
N ILE A 69 1.98 23.51 -6.84
CA ILE A 69 1.81 22.42 -5.87
C ILE A 69 2.55 21.17 -6.34
N GLN A 70 2.42 20.79 -7.61
CA GLN A 70 3.09 19.61 -8.17
C GLN A 70 4.61 19.71 -8.02
N ALA A 71 5.20 20.87 -8.34
CA ALA A 71 6.64 21.06 -8.18
C ALA A 71 7.09 20.83 -6.72
N ARG A 72 6.33 21.32 -5.74
CA ARG A 72 6.62 21.10 -4.32
C ARG A 72 6.39 19.65 -3.90
N ALA A 73 5.32 19.01 -4.39
CA ALA A 73 5.02 17.62 -4.13
C ALA A 73 6.14 16.70 -4.65
N ASP A 74 6.63 16.94 -5.86
CA ASP A 74 7.73 16.19 -6.47
C ASP A 74 9.05 16.37 -5.69
N GLU A 75 9.36 17.59 -5.25
CA GLU A 75 10.52 17.88 -4.40
C GLU A 75 10.44 17.11 -3.07
N MET A 76 9.26 17.13 -2.41
CA MET A 76 9.01 16.41 -1.16
C MET A 76 9.04 14.90 -1.35
N GLY A 77 8.46 14.39 -2.45
CA GLY A 77 8.42 12.98 -2.79
C GLY A 77 9.81 12.37 -2.89
N LYS A 78 10.74 13.06 -3.57
CA LYS A 78 12.14 12.64 -3.75
C LYS A 78 12.92 12.47 -2.46
N VAL A 79 12.58 13.21 -1.39
CA VAL A 79 13.24 13.11 -0.08
C VAL A 79 12.44 12.28 0.93
N SER A 80 11.32 11.70 0.51
CA SER A 80 10.48 10.86 1.35
C SER A 80 11.00 9.43 1.47
N HIS A 81 10.30 8.60 2.25
CA HIS A 81 10.56 7.16 2.35
C HIS A 81 10.18 6.38 1.07
N ARG A 82 9.48 7.00 0.09
CA ARG A 82 9.05 6.38 -1.18
C ARG A 82 9.40 7.26 -2.39
N PRO A 83 10.69 7.52 -2.67
CA PRO A 83 11.12 8.47 -3.70
C PRO A 83 10.77 8.05 -5.14
N ASN A 84 10.38 6.79 -5.34
CA ASN A 84 10.06 6.23 -6.67
C ASN A 84 8.54 6.20 -6.96
N LEU A 85 7.71 6.66 -6.03
CA LEU A 85 6.27 6.79 -6.29
C LEU A 85 6.01 7.99 -7.22
N LYS A 86 5.01 7.88 -8.08
CA LYS A 86 4.53 9.02 -8.87
C LYS A 86 3.65 9.88 -7.97
N TYR A 87 4.13 11.08 -7.67
CA TYR A 87 3.40 12.12 -6.94
C TYR A 87 2.73 13.09 -7.91
#